data_AF-A0A6M9TZP7-F1
#
_entry.id   AF-A0A6M9TZP7-F1
#
_cell.length_a   1.000
_cell.length_b   1.000
_cell.length_c   1.000
_cell.angle_alpha   90.00
_cell.angle_beta   90.00
_cell.angle_gamma   90.00
#
_symmetry.space_group_name_H-M   'P 1'
#
loop_
_entity.id
_entity.type
_entity.pdbx_description
1 polymer ?
#
loop_
_entity_poly.entity_id
_entity_poly.type
_entity_poly.pdbx_seq_one_letter_code
_entity_poly.pdbx_strand_id
1 'polypeptide(L)'
;MKFCLALLSLLMVVVFAVADHASHSDYVVKTNEDLIRYRDECVSKLSIPSDLVDKYKAWSFPDDEKTRCYLKCVLEKFELFDAAKGFDVHNIHHQLVGANADHSDATHGAIENCAKEAAGDDACVRAYNGFTCFLKNNAQLVQAGVEKSSK
;
A
#
# COMPACT_ATOMS: atom_id res chain seq x y z
N MET A 1 31.76 -45.76 -41.34
CA MET A 1 30.53 -46.57 -41.21
C MET A 1 30.22 -46.74 -39.73
N LYS A 2 29.04 -46.28 -39.29
CA LYS A 2 28.19 -46.77 -38.18
C LYS A 2 28.91 -47.03 -36.83
N PHE A 3 28.55 -46.40 -35.71
CA PHE A 3 27.21 -46.40 -35.12
C PHE A 3 26.97 -45.16 -34.26
N CYS A 4 25.86 -44.48 -34.56
CA CYS A 4 25.12 -43.66 -33.62
C CYS A 4 24.72 -44.51 -32.41
N LEU A 5 25.12 -44.11 -31.21
CA LEU A 5 24.40 -44.47 -30.00
C LEU A 5 24.26 -43.21 -29.14
N ALA A 6 23.03 -42.72 -29.16
CA ALA A 6 22.45 -41.73 -28.28
C ALA A 6 22.98 -41.85 -26.85
N LEU A 7 23.61 -40.79 -26.37
CA LEU A 7 23.52 -40.43 -24.97
C LEU A 7 22.85 -39.06 -24.95
N LEU A 8 21.52 -39.13 -24.82
CA LEU A 8 20.69 -38.06 -24.28
C LEU A 8 21.27 -37.66 -22.92
N SER A 9 22.25 -36.76 -22.91
CA SER A 9 22.62 -36.03 -21.71
C SER A 9 21.49 -35.03 -21.46
N LEU A 10 20.50 -35.49 -20.70
CA LEU A 10 19.51 -34.68 -20.02
C LEU A 10 20.27 -33.53 -19.31
N LEU A 11 20.31 -32.36 -19.93
CA LEU A 11 20.50 -31.12 -19.19
C LEU A 11 19.20 -30.91 -18.42
N MET A 12 19.09 -31.53 -17.24
CA MET A 12 18.20 -31.04 -16.21
C MET A 12 18.69 -29.63 -15.87
N VAL A 13 18.13 -28.64 -16.56
CA VAL A 13 18.15 -27.27 -16.08
C VAL A 13 17.32 -27.31 -14.81
N VAL A 14 17.98 -27.50 -13.67
CA VAL A 14 17.37 -27.26 -12.37
C VAL A 14 17.21 -25.74 -12.31
N VAL A 15 16.11 -25.25 -12.86
CA VAL A 15 15.60 -23.93 -12.51
C VAL A 15 15.22 -24.07 -11.05
N PHE A 16 16.14 -23.74 -10.15
CA PHE A 16 15.78 -23.44 -8.79
C PHE A 16 14.82 -22.26 -8.89
N ALA A 17 13.51 -22.56 -8.84
CA ALA A 17 12.53 -21.59 -8.45
C ALA A 17 12.99 -21.11 -7.07
N VAL A 18 13.64 -19.96 -7.04
CA VAL A 18 13.74 -19.16 -5.84
C VAL A 18 12.27 -18.87 -5.51
N ALA A 19 11.69 -19.72 -4.67
CA ALA A 19 10.53 -19.34 -3.92
C ALA A 19 11.03 -18.19 -3.05
N ASP A 20 10.84 -16.97 -3.53
CA ASP A 20 10.87 -15.77 -2.70
C ASP A 20 9.86 -16.04 -1.58
N HIS A 21 10.35 -16.60 -0.49
CA HIS A 21 9.70 -16.49 0.79
C HIS A 21 9.91 -15.03 1.15
N ALA A 22 9.09 -14.16 0.57
CA ALA A 22 8.93 -12.81 1.06
C ALA A 22 8.53 -12.98 2.52
N SER A 23 9.48 -12.75 3.42
CA SER A 23 9.25 -12.75 4.85
C SER A 23 8.23 -11.65 5.11
N HIS A 24 6.96 -12.00 5.16
CA HIS A 24 5.96 -11.06 5.60
C HIS A 24 6.18 -10.80 7.09
N SER A 25 6.19 -9.50 7.43
CA SER A 25 5.94 -8.94 8.74
C SER A 25 7.12 -8.55 9.65
N ASP A 26 7.94 -7.61 9.17
CA ASP A 26 8.57 -6.59 10.06
C ASP A 26 7.81 -5.24 10.01
N TYR A 27 6.59 -5.21 9.45
CA TYR A 27 5.80 -3.97 9.38
C TYR A 27 5.46 -3.46 10.78
N VAL A 28 5.94 -2.26 11.10
CA VAL A 28 5.62 -1.55 12.33
C VAL A 28 4.43 -0.64 12.07
N VAL A 29 3.31 -0.90 12.75
CA VAL A 29 2.11 -0.07 12.73
C VAL A 29 2.46 1.37 13.09
N LYS A 30 2.08 2.31 12.23
CA LYS A 30 2.31 3.74 12.42
C LYS A 30 1.22 4.33 13.31
N THR A 31 1.61 5.27 14.17
CA THR A 31 0.74 5.88 15.18
C THR A 31 0.03 7.14 14.68
N ASN A 32 -0.80 7.76 15.52
CA ASN A 32 -1.36 9.08 15.22
C ASN A 32 -0.27 10.15 15.16
N GLU A 33 0.78 10.04 15.98
CA GLU A 33 1.93 10.95 15.97
C GLU A 33 2.70 10.83 14.64
N ASP A 34 2.84 9.61 14.12
CA ASP A 34 3.41 9.39 12.79
C ASP A 34 2.54 10.03 11.70
N LEU A 35 1.21 9.88 11.76
CA LEU A 35 0.31 10.54 10.81
C LEU A 35 0.49 12.07 10.83
N ILE A 36 0.55 12.67 12.02
CA ILE A 36 0.75 14.12 12.18
C ILE A 36 2.07 14.53 11.53
N ARG A 37 3.16 13.84 11.88
CA ARG A 37 4.49 14.10 11.35
C ARG A 37 4.56 13.95 9.82
N TYR A 38 4.05 12.85 9.28
CA TYR A 38 4.07 12.60 7.84
C TYR A 38 3.18 13.56 7.06
N ARG A 39 2.04 13.97 7.62
CA ARG A 39 1.24 15.05 7.05
C ARG A 39 2.07 16.33 6.95
N ASP A 40 2.74 16.75 8.02
CA ASP A 40 3.52 18.00 8.03
C ASP A 40 4.68 17.94 7.03
N GLU A 41 5.39 16.81 6.97
CA GLU A 41 6.46 16.57 5.99
C GLU A 41 5.93 16.63 4.54
N CYS A 42 4.81 15.98 4.25
CA CYS A 42 4.22 15.97 2.91
C CYS A 42 3.62 17.33 2.52
N VAL A 43 2.99 18.04 3.47
CA VAL A 43 2.48 19.40 3.27
C VAL A 43 3.61 20.35 2.92
N SER A 44 4.72 20.30 3.66
CA SER A 44 5.91 21.11 3.40
C SER A 44 6.51 20.77 2.03
N LYS A 45 6.79 19.49 1.78
CA LYS A 45 7.42 19.00 0.54
C LYS A 45 6.63 19.38 -0.72
N LEU A 46 5.31 19.29 -0.67
CA LEU A 46 4.44 19.51 -1.83
C LEU A 46 3.82 20.92 -1.87
N SER A 47 4.19 21.79 -0.91
CA SER A 47 3.61 23.13 -0.78
C SER A 47 2.07 23.10 -0.82
N ILE A 48 1.47 22.25 0.03
CA ILE A 48 0.02 22.08 0.11
C ILE A 48 -0.59 23.34 0.77
N PRO A 49 -1.60 23.97 0.12
CA PRO A 49 -2.34 25.10 0.69
C PRO A 49 -3.02 24.77 2.02
N SER A 50 -3.06 25.73 2.95
CA SER A 50 -3.62 25.52 4.29
C SER A 50 -5.10 25.11 4.28
N ASP A 51 -5.89 25.61 3.32
CA ASP A 51 -7.30 25.26 3.18
C ASP A 51 -7.49 23.77 2.80
N LEU A 52 -6.58 23.19 2.02
CA LEU A 52 -6.56 21.75 1.76
C LEU A 52 -6.11 20.97 3.00
N VAL A 53 -5.12 21.47 3.76
CA VAL A 53 -4.69 20.84 5.00
C VAL A 53 -5.84 20.72 6.00
N ASP A 54 -6.66 21.76 6.14
CA ASP A 54 -7.82 21.74 7.03
C ASP A 54 -8.86 20.70 6.59
N LYS A 55 -9.08 20.53 5.28
CA LYS A 55 -9.92 19.45 4.74
C LYS A 55 -9.35 18.07 5.05
N TYR A 56 -8.04 17.87 4.90
CA TYR A 56 -7.41 16.57 5.19
C TYR A 56 -7.52 16.20 6.67
N LYS A 57 -7.35 17.18 7.58
CA LYS A 57 -7.58 16.99 9.02
C LYS A 57 -9.03 16.60 9.34
N ALA A 58 -9.97 17.07 8.53
CA ALA A 58 -11.38 16.71 8.60
C ALA A 58 -11.75 15.45 7.78
N TRP A 59 -10.76 14.66 7.33
CA TRP A 59 -10.95 13.46 6.52
C TRP A 59 -11.68 13.70 5.19
N SER A 60 -11.56 14.91 4.65
CA SER A 60 -12.07 15.29 3.33
C SER A 60 -10.92 15.42 2.34
N PHE A 61 -10.96 14.64 1.27
CA PHE A 61 -9.92 14.56 0.25
C PHE A 61 -10.52 14.89 -1.12
N PRO A 62 -10.56 16.17 -1.53
CA PRO A 62 -11.06 16.55 -2.86
C PRO A 62 -10.21 15.95 -3.98
N ASP A 63 -10.83 15.69 -5.14
CA ASP A 63 -10.16 15.08 -6.28
C ASP A 63 -9.40 16.12 -7.12
N ASP A 64 -8.29 16.64 -6.56
CA ASP A 64 -7.37 17.55 -7.23
C ASP A 64 -5.93 17.02 -7.22
N GLU A 65 -5.09 17.55 -8.11
CA GLU A 65 -3.71 17.11 -8.28
C GLU A 65 -2.90 17.15 -6.97
N LYS A 66 -3.06 18.21 -6.16
CA LYS A 66 -2.32 18.34 -4.90
C LYS A 66 -2.77 17.30 -3.89
N THR A 67 -4.08 17.06 -3.78
CA THR A 67 -4.63 16.05 -2.88
C THR A 67 -4.21 14.64 -3.26
N ARG A 68 -4.22 14.32 -4.56
CA ARG A 68 -3.74 13.02 -5.06
C ARG A 68 -2.29 12.76 -4.67
N CYS A 69 -1.40 13.72 -4.93
CA CYS A 69 0.02 13.57 -4.61
C CYS A 69 0.30 13.65 -3.10
N TYR A 70 -0.50 14.40 -2.34
CA TYR A 70 -0.44 14.38 -0.87
C TYR A 70 -0.74 12.99 -0.33
N LEU A 71 -1.83 12.35 -0.77
CA LEU A 71 -2.19 11.00 -0.32
C LEU A 71 -1.11 9.98 -0.70
N LYS A 72 -0.59 10.05 -1.93
CA LYS A 72 0.56 9.24 -2.36
C LYS A 72 1.76 9.40 -1.42
N CYS A 73 2.13 10.63 -1.07
CA CYS A 73 3.24 10.91 -0.17
C CYS A 73 3.03 10.31 1.22
N VAL A 74 1.84 10.49 1.80
CA VAL A 74 1.53 9.95 3.14
C VAL A 74 1.51 8.42 3.10
N LEU A 75 0.91 7.80 2.09
CA LEU A 75 0.85 6.34 1.97
C LEU A 75 2.23 5.70 1.78
N GLU A 76 3.14 6.37 1.07
CA GLU A 76 4.55 5.96 0.98
C GLU A 76 5.28 6.06 2.32
N LYS A 77 5.05 7.12 3.10
CA LYS A 77 5.61 7.28 4.45
C LYS A 77 5.11 6.21 5.41
N PHE A 78 3.89 5.75 5.22
CA PHE A 78 3.34 4.61 5.94
C PHE A 78 3.79 3.25 5.37
N GLU A 79 4.56 3.20 4.28
CA GLU A 79 4.99 1.94 3.64
C GLU A 79 3.80 1.07 3.16
N LEU A 80 2.68 1.72 2.81
CA LEU A 80 1.46 1.08 2.31
C LEU A 80 1.32 1.15 0.81
N PHE A 81 2.09 2.03 0.18
CA PHE A 81 2.08 2.25 -1.26
C PHE A 81 3.50 2.51 -1.74
N ASP A 82 3.84 1.96 -2.89
CA ASP A 82 5.06 2.26 -3.63
C ASP A 82 4.69 2.69 -5.06
N ALA A 83 5.35 3.72 -5.58
CA ALA A 83 5.00 4.28 -6.88
C ALA A 83 5.12 3.26 -8.04
N ALA A 84 6.04 2.30 -7.94
CA ALA A 84 6.28 1.28 -8.96
C ALA A 84 5.45 0.01 -8.71
N LYS A 85 5.34 -0.42 -7.45
CA LYS A 85 4.69 -1.70 -7.08
C LYS A 85 3.20 -1.57 -6.75
N GLY A 86 2.73 -0.37 -6.42
CA GLY A 86 1.35 -0.14 -5.98
C GLY A 86 1.17 -0.38 -4.48
N PHE A 87 -0.04 -0.75 -4.08
CA PHE A 87 -0.42 -0.94 -2.68
C PHE A 87 0.13 -2.26 -2.09
N ASP A 88 0.65 -2.21 -0.88
CA ASP A 88 0.98 -3.40 -0.08
C ASP A 88 -0.24 -3.82 0.76
N VAL A 89 -0.99 -4.79 0.24
CA VAL A 89 -2.24 -5.26 0.85
C VAL A 89 -2.02 -5.80 2.28
N HIS A 90 -0.88 -6.44 2.55
CA HIS A 90 -0.60 -6.99 3.87
C HIS A 90 -0.27 -5.89 4.88
N ASN A 91 0.58 -4.93 4.51
CA ASN A 91 0.89 -3.81 5.41
C ASN A 91 -0.34 -2.97 5.70
N ILE A 92 -1.23 -2.77 4.71
CA ILE A 92 -2.49 -2.05 4.93
C ILE A 92 -3.35 -2.81 5.93
N HIS A 93 -3.50 -4.14 5.76
CA HIS A 93 -4.32 -4.90 6.68
C HIS A 93 -3.77 -4.90 8.10
N HIS A 94 -2.44 -5.06 8.23
CA HIS A 94 -1.74 -4.95 9.50
C HIS A 94 -1.93 -3.56 10.12
N GLN A 95 -1.81 -2.46 9.36
CA GLN A 95 -2.05 -1.11 9.86
C GLN A 95 -3.47 -0.90 10.41
N LEU A 96 -4.48 -1.51 9.78
CA LEU A 96 -5.88 -1.30 10.15
C LEU A 96 -6.32 -2.17 11.34
N VAL A 97 -5.80 -3.40 11.44
CA VAL A 97 -6.29 -4.42 12.38
C VAL A 97 -5.26 -4.80 13.44
N GLY A 98 -3.97 -4.58 13.17
CA GLY A 98 -2.84 -4.93 14.03
C GLY A 98 -2.10 -6.19 13.57
N ALA A 99 -1.06 -6.58 14.31
CA ALA A 99 -0.15 -7.67 13.93
C ALA A 99 -0.78 -9.06 13.81
N ASN A 100 -1.97 -9.26 14.39
CA ASN A 100 -2.70 -10.52 14.35
C ASN A 100 -3.85 -10.49 13.33
N ALA A 101 -3.76 -9.63 12.30
CA ALA A 101 -4.77 -9.55 11.24
C ALA A 101 -4.93 -10.90 10.52
N ASP A 102 -6.18 -11.34 10.33
CA ASP A 102 -6.48 -12.53 9.53
C ASP A 102 -6.53 -12.17 8.05
N HIS A 103 -5.43 -12.36 7.33
CA HIS A 103 -5.31 -12.05 5.90
C HIS A 103 -6.23 -12.88 4.97
N SER A 104 -7.09 -13.75 5.51
CA SER A 104 -8.13 -14.43 4.74
C SER A 104 -9.53 -13.79 4.88
N ASP A 105 -9.66 -12.74 5.69
CA ASP A 105 -10.95 -12.13 5.99
C ASP A 105 -11.48 -11.17 4.91
N ALA A 106 -12.70 -10.66 5.14
CA ALA A 106 -13.36 -9.73 4.23
C ALA A 106 -12.66 -8.36 4.15
N THR A 107 -11.94 -7.94 5.19
CA THR A 107 -11.18 -6.70 5.20
C THR A 107 -9.99 -6.82 4.24
N HIS A 108 -9.25 -7.92 4.29
CA HIS A 108 -8.18 -8.19 3.34
C HIS A 108 -8.68 -8.19 1.90
N GLY A 109 -9.79 -8.90 1.62
CA GLY A 109 -10.41 -8.92 0.30
C GLY A 109 -10.85 -7.53 -0.19
N ALA A 110 -11.38 -6.68 0.70
CA ALA A 110 -11.75 -5.32 0.35
C ALA A 110 -10.53 -4.44 0.00
N ILE A 111 -9.41 -4.59 0.73
CA ILE A 111 -8.15 -3.91 0.41
C ILE A 111 -7.64 -4.36 -0.95
N GLU A 112 -7.58 -5.67 -1.18
CA GLU A 112 -7.08 -6.24 -2.44
C GLU A 112 -7.90 -5.77 -3.65
N ASN A 113 -9.23 -5.74 -3.51
CA ASN A 113 -10.11 -5.26 -4.57
C ASN A 113 -9.84 -3.78 -4.89
N CYS A 114 -9.73 -2.91 -3.89
CA CYS A 114 -9.42 -1.51 -4.13
C CYS A 114 -7.99 -1.28 -4.66
N ALA A 115 -7.03 -2.13 -4.28
CA ALA A 115 -5.67 -2.10 -4.83
C ALA A 115 -5.65 -2.48 -6.32
N LYS A 116 -6.46 -3.46 -6.75
CA LYS A 116 -6.60 -3.86 -8.16
C LYS A 116 -7.26 -2.77 -9.00
N GLU A 117 -8.28 -2.11 -8.46
CA GLU A 117 -9.00 -1.01 -9.12
C GLU A 117 -8.25 0.34 -9.06
N ALA A 118 -7.09 0.40 -8.41
CA ALA A 118 -6.25 1.59 -8.28
C ALA A 118 -5.52 1.93 -9.62
N ALA A 119 -6.29 2.14 -10.68
CA ALA A 119 -5.81 2.52 -12.00
C ALA A 119 -5.53 4.02 -12.08
N GLY A 120 -4.64 4.43 -12.99
CA GLY A 120 -4.31 5.84 -13.18
C GLY A 120 -3.00 6.06 -13.93
N ASP A 121 -2.94 7.18 -14.63
CA ASP A 121 -1.81 7.56 -15.50
C ASP A 121 -0.50 7.75 -14.73
N ASP A 122 -0.58 8.18 -13.47
CA ASP A 122 0.57 8.33 -12.60
C ASP A 122 0.33 7.76 -11.19
N ALA A 123 1.41 7.71 -10.40
CA ALA A 123 1.36 7.17 -9.05
C ALA A 123 0.47 7.97 -8.08
N CYS A 124 0.32 9.29 -8.27
CA CYS A 124 -0.57 10.11 -7.46
C CYS A 124 -2.03 9.72 -7.71
N VAL A 125 -2.42 9.58 -8.97
CA VAL A 125 -3.78 9.15 -9.36
C VAL A 125 -4.07 7.74 -8.84
N ARG A 126 -3.13 6.79 -9.00
CA ARG A 126 -3.29 5.42 -8.49
C ARG A 126 -3.47 5.39 -6.98
N ALA A 127 -2.61 6.08 -6.23
CA ALA A 127 -2.71 6.14 -4.77
C ALA A 127 -4.04 6.77 -4.32
N TYR A 128 -4.47 7.84 -4.97
CA TYR A 128 -5.75 8.47 -4.69
C TYR A 128 -6.93 7.52 -4.94
N ASN A 129 -6.98 6.87 -6.10
CA ASN A 129 -8.07 6.00 -6.49
C ASN A 129 -8.20 4.78 -5.57
N GLY A 130 -7.08 4.11 -5.25
CA GLY A 130 -7.11 2.98 -4.32
C GLY A 130 -7.49 3.38 -2.90
N PHE A 131 -6.94 4.50 -2.39
CA PHE A 131 -7.28 4.99 -1.05
C PHE A 131 -8.75 5.39 -0.93
N THR A 132 -9.25 6.19 -1.88
CA THR A 132 -10.64 6.66 -1.84
C THR A 132 -11.66 5.55 -2.11
N CYS A 133 -11.31 4.56 -2.93
CA CYS A 133 -12.09 3.32 -3.06
C CYS A 133 -12.31 2.66 -1.70
N PHE A 134 -11.23 2.46 -0.94
CA PHE A 134 -11.32 1.78 0.36
C PHE A 134 -12.01 2.66 1.41
N LEU A 135 -11.64 3.95 1.49
CA LEU A 135 -12.17 4.91 2.44
C LEU A 135 -13.70 5.04 2.35
N LYS A 136 -14.26 5.02 1.13
CA LYS A 136 -15.71 5.19 0.88
C LYS A 136 -16.59 4.27 1.71
N ASN A 137 -16.15 3.03 1.94
CA ASN A 137 -16.92 2.03 2.70
C ASN A 137 -16.30 1.70 4.06
N ASN A 138 -15.08 2.19 4.35
CA ASN A 138 -14.30 1.77 5.53
C ASN A 138 -13.73 2.95 6.35
N ALA A 139 -14.30 4.15 6.22
CA ALA A 139 -13.79 5.37 6.86
C ALA A 139 -13.50 5.21 8.37
N GLN A 140 -14.41 4.58 9.12
CA GLN A 140 -14.23 4.34 10.55
C GLN A 140 -13.04 3.43 10.85
N LEU A 141 -12.80 2.41 10.02
CA LEU A 141 -11.68 1.49 10.18
C LEU A 141 -10.35 2.20 9.89
N VAL A 142 -10.31 3.01 8.84
CA VAL A 142 -9.11 3.80 8.49
C VAL A 142 -8.77 4.81 9.60
N GLN A 143 -9.78 5.52 10.13
CA GLN A 143 -9.63 6.43 11.27
C GLN A 143 -9.11 5.69 12.51
N ALA A 144 -9.73 4.56 12.84
CA ALA A 144 -9.33 3.76 14.00
C ALA A 144 -7.91 3.21 13.88
N GLY A 145 -7.45 2.84 12.67
CA GLY A 145 -6.12 2.29 12.43
C GLY A 145 -4.97 3.26 12.72
N VAL A 146 -5.23 4.57 12.72
CA VAL A 146 -4.24 5.59 13.11
C VAL A 146 -4.45 6.09 14.54
N GLU A 147 -5.67 6.06 15.07
CA GLU A 147 -5.97 6.51 16.44
C GLU A 147 -5.62 5.49 17.52
N LYS A 148 -5.91 4.20 17.29
CA LYS A 148 -5.66 3.12 18.26
C LYS A 148 -4.17 2.86 18.48
N SER A 149 -3.36 3.15 17.48
CA SER A 149 -1.91 2.96 17.46
C SER A 149 -1.16 3.96 18.34
N SER A 150 -1.87 4.86 19.05
CA SER A 150 -1.31 5.86 19.96
C SER A 150 -1.24 5.40 21.43
N LYS A 151 -1.48 4.11 21.72
CA LYS A 151 -1.43 3.52 23.06
C LYS A 151 -0.30 2.51 23.22
#